data_AF-A0A348UKM9-F1
#
_entry.id   AF-A0A348UKM9-F1
#
_cell.length_a   1.000
_cell.length_b   1.000
_cell.length_c   1.000
_cell.angle_alpha   90.00
_cell.angle_beta   90.00
_cell.angle_gamma   90.00
#
_symmetry.space_group_name_H-M   'P 1'
#
loop_
_entity.id
_entity.type
_entity.pdbx_description
1 polymer ?
#
loop_
_entity_poly.entity_id
_entity_poly.type
_entity_poly.pdbx_seq_one_letter_code
_entity_poly.pdbx_strand_id
1 'polypeptide(L)'
;MQLCDFEVGLDRPFFLIAGPCVIEDERLILETAATLKALTDALSIPFIFKSSFDKANRSSHQSFRGPGIDEGLRILARVREEIGVPVLTDVHEDTPLDAVSAV
;
A
#
# COMPACT_ATOMS: atom_id res chain seq x y z
N MET A 1 -9.78 -17.55 -5.43
CA MET A 1 -10.47 -16.26 -5.61
C MET A 1 -9.58 -15.38 -6.46
N GLN A 2 -10.13 -14.67 -7.44
CA GLN A 2 -9.35 -13.66 -8.17
C GLN A 2 -9.08 -12.46 -7.25
N LEU A 3 -7.83 -12.04 -7.12
CA LEU A 3 -7.41 -10.86 -6.38
C LEU A 3 -6.39 -10.09 -7.22
N CYS A 4 -6.69 -8.84 -7.55
CA CYS A 4 -5.90 -8.09 -8.53
C CYS A 4 -5.76 -8.92 -9.83
N ASP A 5 -4.53 -9.20 -10.25
CA ASP A 5 -4.16 -9.93 -11.46
C ASP A 5 -3.81 -11.41 -11.22
N PHE A 6 -3.99 -11.95 -10.00
CA PHE A 6 -3.65 -13.34 -9.66
C PHE A 6 -4.74 -14.07 -8.85
N GLU A 7 -4.62 -15.41 -8.77
CA GLU A 7 -5.53 -16.25 -7.97
C GLU A 7 -4.96 -16.50 -6.56
N VAL A 8 -5.79 -16.28 -5.53
CA VAL A 8 -5.46 -16.58 -4.13
C VAL A 8 -6.30 -17.72 -3.56
N GLY A 9 -5.71 -18.50 -2.65
CA GLY A 9 -6.36 -19.61 -1.96
C GLY A 9 -5.35 -20.49 -1.23
N LEU A 10 -5.83 -21.39 -0.37
CA LEU A 10 -4.98 -22.31 0.41
C LEU A 10 -4.17 -23.26 -0.49
N ASP A 11 -4.72 -23.62 -1.64
CA ASP A 11 -4.08 -24.50 -2.64
C ASP A 11 -3.40 -23.70 -3.77
N ARG A 12 -3.14 -22.41 -3.57
CA ARG A 12 -2.50 -21.51 -4.55
C ARG A 12 -1.13 -21.06 -4.04
N PRO A 13 -0.22 -20.60 -4.92
CA PRO A 13 1.05 -20.02 -4.50
C PRO A 13 0.86 -18.89 -3.49
N PHE A 14 1.80 -18.80 -2.54
CA PHE A 14 1.86 -17.70 -1.59
C PHE A 14 1.97 -16.35 -2.30
N PHE A 15 1.29 -15.33 -1.79
CA PHE A 15 1.44 -13.93 -2.21
C PHE A 15 1.77 -13.06 -0.99
N LEU A 16 2.43 -11.93 -1.24
CA LEU A 16 2.91 -11.03 -0.20
C LEU A 16 2.16 -9.69 -0.24
N ILE A 17 1.66 -9.26 0.91
CA ILE A 17 1.27 -7.86 1.14
C ILE A 17 2.35 -7.26 2.04
N ALA A 18 3.08 -6.27 1.54
CA ALA A 18 4.17 -5.65 2.31
C ALA A 18 4.39 -4.18 1.97
N GLY A 19 4.96 -3.46 2.92
CA GLY A 19 5.35 -2.06 2.78
C GLY A 19 5.43 -1.38 4.15
N PRO A 20 5.84 -0.10 4.18
CA PRO A 20 5.95 0.66 5.42
C PRO A 20 4.60 0.82 6.13
N CYS A 21 4.66 0.89 7.46
CA CYS A 21 3.48 0.96 8.31
C CYS A 21 2.60 2.19 8.02
N VAL A 22 3.23 3.33 7.73
CA VAL A 22 2.63 4.62 7.40
C VAL A 22 3.49 5.31 6.35
N ILE A 23 2.88 6.15 5.52
CA ILE A 23 3.59 7.02 4.58
C ILE A 23 4.30 8.12 5.39
N GLU A 24 5.62 8.18 5.30
CA GLU A 24 6.43 9.20 6.00
C GLU A 24 7.07 10.18 5.01
N ASP A 25 7.55 9.65 3.88
CA ASP A 25 8.26 10.38 2.83
C ASP A 25 8.00 9.69 1.48
N GLU A 26 7.74 10.47 0.43
CA GLU A 26 7.40 9.94 -0.89
C GLU A 26 8.56 9.15 -1.51
N ARG A 27 9.79 9.66 -1.38
CA ARG A 27 10.97 8.98 -1.92
C ARG A 27 11.18 7.64 -1.22
N LEU A 28 11.08 7.60 0.11
CA LEU A 28 11.16 6.35 0.86
C LEU A 28 10.11 5.32 0.40
N ILE A 29 8.89 5.76 0.15
CA ILE A 29 7.80 4.88 -0.31
C ILE A 29 8.09 4.30 -1.69
N LEU A 30 8.52 5.13 -2.64
CA LEU A 30 8.87 4.69 -4.00
C LEU A 30 10.07 3.73 -4.00
N GLU A 31 11.13 4.06 -3.26
CA GLU A 31 12.33 3.21 -3.12
C GLU A 31 11.99 1.86 -2.47
N THR A 32 11.16 1.87 -1.44
CA THR A 32 10.71 0.64 -0.78
C THR A 32 9.84 -0.21 -1.70
N ALA A 33 8.89 0.39 -2.41
CA ALA A 33 8.03 -0.31 -3.37
C ALA A 33 8.85 -0.93 -4.51
N ALA A 34 9.81 -0.20 -5.08
CA ALA A 34 10.70 -0.70 -6.13
C ALA A 34 11.56 -1.87 -5.64
N THR A 35 12.11 -1.75 -4.42
CA THR A 35 12.94 -2.81 -3.82
C THR A 35 12.14 -4.08 -3.58
N LEU A 36 10.94 -3.96 -2.99
CA LEU A 36 10.06 -5.10 -2.73
C LEU A 36 9.61 -5.74 -4.05
N LYS A 37 9.20 -4.95 -5.04
CA LYS A 37 8.85 -5.45 -6.37
C LYS A 37 9.98 -6.28 -6.99
N ALA A 38 11.20 -5.74 -7.03
CA ALA A 38 12.33 -6.44 -7.62
C ALA A 38 12.63 -7.77 -6.90
N LEU A 39 12.52 -7.79 -5.57
CA LEU A 39 12.70 -9.00 -4.76
C LEU A 39 11.61 -10.04 -5.05
N THR A 40 10.34 -9.63 -5.06
CA THR A 40 9.22 -10.53 -5.27
C THR A 40 9.17 -11.06 -6.69
N ASP A 41 9.53 -10.24 -7.70
CA ASP A 41 9.67 -10.66 -9.09
C ASP A 41 10.74 -11.75 -9.23
N ALA A 42 11.92 -11.57 -8.61
CA ALA A 42 13.00 -12.56 -8.63
C ALA A 42 12.61 -13.90 -7.98
N LEU A 43 11.69 -13.87 -7.02
CA LEU A 43 11.19 -15.05 -6.30
C LEU A 43 9.89 -15.61 -6.89
N SER A 44 9.35 -14.99 -7.95
CA SER A 44 8.03 -15.33 -8.52
C SER A 44 6.88 -15.29 -7.49
N ILE A 45 6.91 -14.31 -6.58
CA ILE A 45 5.90 -14.10 -5.55
C ILE A 45 4.97 -12.96 -5.99
N PRO A 46 3.65 -13.16 -6.14
CA PRO A 46 2.72 -12.07 -6.38
C PRO A 46 2.73 -11.08 -5.21
N PHE A 47 2.68 -9.79 -5.51
CA PHE A 47 2.95 -8.73 -4.55
C PHE A 47 1.91 -7.60 -4.61
N ILE A 48 1.46 -7.16 -3.43
CA ILE A 48 0.64 -5.97 -3.24
C ILE A 48 1.36 -5.03 -2.27
N PHE A 49 1.60 -3.79 -2.68
CA PHE A 49 2.23 -2.79 -1.83
C PHE A 49 1.23 -2.25 -0.81
N LYS A 50 1.62 -2.14 0.46
CA LYS A 50 0.76 -1.63 1.53
C LYS A 50 1.38 -0.47 2.26
N SER A 51 0.63 0.63 2.41
CA SER A 51 0.95 1.66 3.41
C SER A 51 -0.29 2.45 3.86
N SER A 52 -0.27 2.97 5.08
CA SER A 52 -1.35 3.83 5.62
C SER A 52 -1.08 5.29 5.30
N PHE A 53 -2.07 6.02 4.78
CA PHE A 53 -2.00 7.49 4.66
C PHE A 53 -2.34 8.20 5.98
N ASP A 54 -3.12 7.55 6.85
CA ASP A 54 -3.48 8.03 8.18
C ASP A 54 -3.58 6.87 9.18
N LYS A 55 -2.76 6.90 10.23
CA LYS A 55 -2.69 5.92 11.30
C LYS A 55 -3.56 6.36 12.48
N ALA A 56 -4.85 6.04 12.48
CA ALA A 56 -5.79 6.53 13.49
C ALA A 56 -5.55 5.99 14.91
N ASN A 57 -4.89 4.84 15.06
CA ASN A 57 -4.69 4.14 16.34
C ASN A 57 -3.34 4.46 17.02
N ARG A 58 -2.98 5.74 17.13
CA ARG A 58 -1.75 6.15 17.86
C ARG A 58 -1.95 6.09 19.36
N SER A 59 -0.88 5.76 20.08
CA SER A 59 -0.84 5.80 21.55
C SER A 59 -0.96 7.22 22.14
N SER A 60 -0.66 8.25 21.34
CA SER A 60 -0.85 9.66 21.69
C SER A 60 -1.40 10.44 20.50
N HIS A 61 -2.33 11.35 20.75
CA HIS A 61 -2.92 12.25 19.75
C HIS A 61 -1.91 13.19 19.08
N GLN A 62 -0.75 13.43 19.71
CA GLN A 62 0.30 14.29 19.15
C GLN A 62 1.23 13.52 18.20
N SER A 63 1.04 12.21 18.06
CA SER A 63 1.92 11.37 17.26
C SER A 63 1.63 11.53 15.77
N PHE A 64 2.66 11.39 14.92
CA PHE A 64 2.62 11.79 13.51
C PHE A 64 1.44 11.32 12.63
N ARG A 65 0.73 10.22 12.78
CA ARG A 65 -0.38 9.77 11.88
C ARG A 65 -0.12 9.59 10.35
N GLY A 66 0.62 10.43 9.64
CA GLY A 66 0.80 10.33 8.19
C GLY A 66 0.57 11.67 7.48
N PRO A 67 0.72 11.71 6.14
CA PRO A 67 0.53 12.93 5.34
C PRO A 67 -0.95 13.33 5.20
N GLY A 68 -1.88 12.47 5.63
CA GLY A 68 -3.31 12.65 5.41
C GLY A 68 -3.75 12.12 4.04
N ILE A 69 -5.06 12.23 3.78
CA ILE A 69 -5.69 11.53 2.66
C ILE A 69 -5.22 12.02 1.29
N ASP A 70 -5.26 13.32 1.02
CA ASP A 70 -4.99 13.85 -0.32
C ASP A 70 -3.57 13.50 -0.78
N GLU A 71 -2.59 13.80 0.07
CA GLU A 71 -1.19 13.55 -0.22
C GLU A 71 -0.83 12.06 -0.17
N GLY A 72 -1.39 11.31 0.79
CA GLY A 72 -1.17 9.87 0.86
C GLY A 72 -1.73 9.11 -0.34
N LEU A 73 -2.93 9.47 -0.81
CA LEU A 73 -3.53 8.89 -2.02
C LEU A 73 -2.76 9.28 -3.27
N ARG A 74 -2.27 10.53 -3.38
CA ARG A 74 -1.39 10.96 -4.47
C ARG A 74 -0.12 10.10 -4.52
N ILE A 75 0.51 9.85 -3.38
CA ILE A 75 1.72 9.02 -3.28
C ILE A 75 1.42 7.55 -3.65
N LEU A 76 0.32 6.98 -3.17
CA LEU A 76 -0.07 5.61 -3.51
C LEU A 76 -0.42 5.45 -5.00
N ALA A 77 -1.09 6.43 -5.60
CA ALA A 77 -1.34 6.45 -7.04
C ALA A 77 -0.02 6.44 -7.82
N ARG A 78 0.95 7.24 -7.38
CA ARG A 78 2.29 7.29 -7.98
C ARG A 78 3.03 5.95 -7.86
N VAL A 79 2.93 5.26 -6.73
CA VAL A 79 3.48 3.89 -6.59
C VAL A 79 2.86 2.95 -7.62
N ARG A 80 1.54 2.98 -7.76
CA ARG A 80 0.82 2.14 -8.72
C ARG A 80 1.25 2.44 -10.16
N GLU A 81 1.37 3.71 -10.52
CA GLU A 81 1.73 4.18 -11.87
C GLU A 81 3.21 3.92 -12.21
N GLU A 82 4.14 4.28 -11.34
CA GLU A 82 5.59 4.21 -11.63
C GLU A 82 6.17 2.81 -11.40
N ILE A 83 5.71 2.11 -10.36
CA ILE A 83 6.26 0.79 -9.98
C ILE A 83 5.44 -0.34 -10.60
N GLY A 84 4.17 -0.09 -10.94
CA GLY A 84 3.31 -1.09 -11.59
C GLY A 84 2.88 -2.21 -10.65
N VAL A 85 2.56 -1.88 -9.40
CA VAL A 85 2.07 -2.84 -8.39
C VAL A 85 0.67 -2.45 -7.89
N PRO A 86 -0.20 -3.42 -7.56
CA PRO A 86 -1.41 -3.12 -6.82
C PRO A 86 -1.09 -2.50 -5.46
N VAL A 87 -1.93 -1.58 -5.01
CA VAL A 87 -1.77 -0.90 -3.73
C VAL A 87 -2.92 -1.24 -2.77
N LEU A 88 -2.61 -1.24 -1.48
CA LEU A 88 -3.56 -1.47 -0.40
C LEU A 88 -3.36 -0.44 0.70
N THR A 89 -4.47 0.12 1.18
CA THR A 89 -4.48 1.02 2.33
C THR A 89 -5.69 0.74 3.21
N ASP A 90 -5.61 1.14 4.47
CA ASP A 90 -6.68 1.05 5.45
C ASP A 90 -7.61 2.26 5.37
N VAL A 91 -8.88 2.02 5.68
CA VAL A 91 -9.93 3.05 5.77
C VAL A 91 -10.56 2.98 7.17
N HIS A 92 -10.98 4.14 7.67
CA HIS A 92 -11.66 4.30 8.96
C HIS A 92 -13.09 4.84 8.74
N GLU A 93 -13.89 4.98 9.80
CA GLU A 93 -15.32 5.33 9.73
C GLU A 93 -15.63 6.58 8.89
N ASP A 94 -14.74 7.58 8.92
CA ASP A 94 -14.87 8.87 8.24
C ASP A 94 -14.08 8.98 6.93
N THR A 95 -13.45 7.88 6.49
CA THR A 95 -12.67 7.89 5.26
C THR A 95 -13.58 7.95 4.03
N PRO A 96 -13.40 8.92 3.12
CA PRO A 96 -14.18 8.99 1.89
C PRO A 96 -13.80 7.84 0.94
N LEU A 97 -14.62 6.78 0.96
CA LEU A 97 -14.36 5.53 0.24
C LEU A 97 -14.21 5.75 -1.28
N ASP A 98 -14.98 6.65 -1.86
CA ASP A 98 -14.92 6.96 -3.30
C ASP A 98 -13.52 7.44 -3.70
N ALA A 99 -12.91 8.32 -2.88
CA ALA A 99 -11.58 8.84 -3.15
C ALA A 99 -10.51 7.75 -3.02
N VAL A 100 -10.59 6.92 -1.98
CA VAL A 100 -9.62 5.82 -1.76
C VAL A 100 -9.74 4.75 -2.86
N SER A 101 -10.95 4.42 -3.28
CA SER A 101 -11.20 3.38 -4.31
C SER A 101 -10.80 3.78 -5.73
N ALA A 102 -10.53 5.07 -5.96
CA ALA A 102 -10.09 5.59 -7.26
C ALA A 102 -8.59 5.43 -7.52
N VAL A 103 -7.82 5.02 -6.50
CA VAL A 103 -6.36 4.84 -6.54
C VAL A 103 -6.00 3.37 -6.76
#